data_AF-A0A2X1IVY5-F1
#
_entry.id   AF-A0A2X1IVY5-F1
#
_cell.length_a   1.000
_cell.length_b   1.000
_cell.length_c   1.000
_cell.angle_alpha   90.00
_cell.angle_beta   90.00
_cell.angle_gamma   90.00
#
_symmetry.space_group_name_H-M   'P 1'
#
loop_
_entity.id
_entity.type
_entity.pdbx_description
1 polymer ?
#
loop_
_entity_poly.entity_id
_entity_poly.type
_entity_poly.pdbx_seq_one_letter_code
_entity_poly.pdbx_strand_id
1 'polypeptide(L)'
;MQLKRVAEAKLPTPWGDFLMVGFEELATGHDHVALVYGDISGHTPVLARVHSECLTGDALFSLRCDCGFQLEAALTQIAEEGPWYFALSPSGRS
;
A
#
# COMPACT_ATOMS: atom_id res chain seq x y z
N MET A 1 9.62 16.37 -7.76
CA MET A 1 8.85 15.68 -6.70
C MET A 1 7.39 15.99 -6.96
N GLN A 2 6.60 15.04 -7.46
CA GLN A 2 5.21 15.29 -7.86
C GLN A 2 4.19 14.87 -6.79
N LEU A 3 4.62 14.35 -5.63
CA LEU A 3 3.72 13.87 -4.57
C LEU A 3 3.89 14.70 -3.29
N LYS A 4 2.78 15.01 -2.64
CA LYS A 4 2.69 15.69 -1.34
C LYS A 4 2.02 14.79 -0.32
N ARG A 5 2.64 14.58 0.84
CA ARG A 5 1.98 13.90 1.97
C ARG A 5 0.85 14.79 2.50
N VAL A 6 -0.37 14.26 2.55
CA VAL A 6 -1.57 15.02 2.93
C VAL A 6 -2.19 14.59 4.25
N ALA A 7 -2.12 13.30 4.58
CA ALA A 7 -2.73 12.75 5.79
C ALA A 7 -2.01 11.48 6.25
N GLU A 8 -2.24 11.12 7.50
CA GLU A 8 -1.87 9.80 8.03
C GLU A 8 -2.89 9.33 9.07
N ALA A 9 -3.06 8.01 9.17
CA ALA A 9 -3.97 7.38 10.11
C ALA A 9 -3.48 5.97 10.49
N LYS A 10 -3.93 5.47 11.64
CA LYS A 10 -3.74 4.06 11.99
C LYS A 10 -4.82 3.22 11.31
N LEU A 11 -4.39 2.16 10.63
CA LEU A 11 -5.25 1.16 9.99
C LEU A 11 -5.09 -0.18 10.74
N PRO A 12 -6.01 -0.53 11.64
CA PRO A 12 -6.02 -1.85 12.25
C PRO A 12 -6.47 -2.90 11.22
N THR A 13 -5.67 -3.94 11.05
CA THR A 13 -5.94 -5.05 10.12
C THR A 13 -5.80 -6.39 10.83
N PRO A 14 -6.27 -7.52 10.24
CA PRO A 14 -6.03 -8.85 10.80
C PRO A 14 -4.55 -9.20 10.98
N TRP A 15 -3.66 -8.52 10.25
CA TRP A 15 -2.21 -8.72 10.31
C TRP A 15 -1.50 -7.79 11.29
N GLY A 16 -2.22 -6.88 11.94
CA GLY A 16 -1.69 -5.89 12.88
C GLY A 16 -2.00 -4.45 12.48
N ASP A 17 -1.38 -3.51 13.19
CA ASP A 17 -1.59 -2.08 12.98
C ASP A 17 -0.63 -1.54 11.92
N PHE A 18 -1.19 -0.99 10.84
CA PHE A 18 -0.44 -0.26 9.84
C PHE A 18 -0.57 1.25 10.06
N LEU A 19 0.48 2.00 9.75
CA LEU A 19 0.38 3.43 9.51
C LEU A 19 0.04 3.65 8.04
N MET A 20 -1.18 4.10 7.77
CA MET A 20 -1.62 4.52 6.46
C MET A 20 -1.19 5.98 6.24
N VAL A 21 -0.49 6.25 5.15
CA VAL A 21 -0.04 7.59 4.76
C VAL A 21 -0.62 7.93 3.39
N GLY A 22 -1.41 9.00 3.32
CA GLY A 22 -1.97 9.51 2.07
C GLY A 22 -1.03 10.50 1.39
N PHE A 23 -0.89 10.38 0.09
CA PHE A 23 -0.14 11.29 -0.77
C PHE A 23 -1.03 11.77 -1.91
N GLU A 24 -0.90 13.04 -2.27
CA GLU A 24 -1.60 13.66 -3.40
C GLU A 24 -0.58 14.02 -4.48
N GLU A 25 -0.86 13.63 -5.73
CA GLU A 25 -0.05 14.01 -6.87
C GLU A 25 -0.37 15.45 -7.30
N LEU A 26 0.62 16.35 -7.22
CA LEU A 26 0.48 17.78 -7.51
C LEU A 26 0.07 18.09 -8.96
N ALA A 27 0.39 17.17 -9.89
CA ALA A 27 0.12 17.37 -11.32
C ALA A 27 -1.29 16.93 -11.74
N THR A 28 -1.82 15.88 -11.12
CA THR A 28 -3.09 15.23 -11.51
C THR A 28 -4.18 15.35 -10.45
N GLY A 29 -3.81 15.63 -9.20
CA GLY A 29 -4.69 15.55 -8.03
C GLY A 29 -4.99 14.11 -7.60
N HIS A 30 -4.32 13.10 -8.15
CA HIS A 30 -4.57 11.72 -7.80
C HIS A 30 -4.05 11.36 -6.41
N ASP A 31 -4.86 10.60 -5.66
CA ASP A 31 -4.50 10.08 -4.35
C ASP A 31 -3.70 8.79 -4.48
N HIS A 32 -2.63 8.69 -3.70
CA HIS A 32 -1.81 7.51 -3.50
C HIS A 32 -1.80 7.19 -2.01
N VAL A 33 -1.68 5.92 -1.66
CA VAL A 33 -1.64 5.49 -0.25
C VAL A 33 -0.41 4.63 -0.02
N ALA A 34 0.30 4.88 1.06
CA ALA A 34 1.30 3.96 1.58
C ALA A 34 0.82 3.31 2.88
N LEU A 35 1.06 2.01 3.05
CA LEU A 35 0.91 1.30 4.31
C LEU A 35 2.29 0.97 4.85
N VAL A 36 2.59 1.44 6.06
CA VAL A 36 3.84 1.19 6.76
C VAL A 36 3.57 0.27 7.93
N TYR A 37 4.33 -0.82 8.02
CA TYR A 37 4.24 -1.76 9.13
C TYR A 37 5.51 -1.70 9.97
N GLY A 38 5.35 -1.56 11.29
CA GLY A 38 6.48 -1.47 12.23
C GLY A 38 7.32 -0.19 12.10
N ASP A 39 8.54 -0.25 12.63
CA ASP A 39 9.49 0.85 12.59
C ASP A 39 10.45 0.70 11.41
N ILE A 40 10.31 1.58 10.43
CA ILE A 40 11.17 1.66 9.24
C ILE A 40 12.36 2.61 9.44
N SER A 41 12.53 3.19 10.63
CA SER A 41 13.65 4.08 10.94
C SER A 41 14.90 3.26 11.27
N GLY A 42 15.80 3.15 10.29
CA GLY A 42 17.03 2.37 10.46
C GLY A 42 17.87 2.28 9.19
N HIS A 43 18.96 1.54 9.30
CA HIS A 43 19.86 1.23 8.18
C HIS A 43 19.58 -0.13 7.54
N THR A 44 18.65 -0.91 8.11
CA THR A 44 18.19 -2.17 7.53
C THR A 44 17.38 -1.90 6.27
N PRO A 45 17.62 -2.63 5.18
CA PRO A 45 16.77 -2.56 4.00
C PRO A 45 15.30 -2.79 4.38
N VAL A 46 14.45 -1.84 4.03
CA VAL A 46 13.00 -1.94 4.23
C VAL A 46 12.44 -2.68 3.04
N LEU A 47 11.73 -3.78 3.28
CA LEU A 47 11.12 -4.52 2.19
C LEU A 47 9.89 -3.74 1.71
N ALA A 48 9.84 -3.52 0.39
CA ALA A 48 8.84 -2.68 -0.23
C ALA A 48 8.11 -3.40 -1.36
N ARG A 49 6.79 -3.18 -1.43
CA ARG A 49 5.95 -3.68 -2.51
C ARG A 49 5.15 -2.53 -3.11
N VAL A 50 5.21 -2.41 -4.43
CA VAL A 50 4.38 -1.48 -5.19
C VAL A 50 3.22 -2.27 -5.79
N HIS A 51 2.00 -1.77 -5.58
CA HIS A 51 0.78 -2.35 -6.09
C HIS A 51 0.00 -1.28 -6.85
N SER A 52 -0.36 -1.58 -8.09
CA SER A 52 -1.33 -0.78 -8.81
C SER A 52 -2.71 -1.17 -8.32
N GLU A 53 -3.52 -0.19 -7.90
CA GLU A 53 -4.87 -0.46 -7.44
C GLU A 53 -5.62 -1.29 -8.51
N CYS A 54 -6.41 -2.24 -8.06
CA CYS A 54 -7.32 -2.96 -8.92
C CYS A 54 -8.63 -3.10 -8.17
N LEU A 55 -9.53 -2.13 -8.32
CA LEU A 55 -10.81 -2.14 -7.62
C LEU A 55 -11.54 -3.50 -7.74
N THR A 56 -11.51 -4.08 -8.95
CA THR A 56 -12.20 -5.35 -9.19
C THR A 56 -11.56 -6.53 -8.48
N GLY A 57 -10.22 -6.60 -8.42
CA GLY A 57 -9.50 -7.69 -7.76
C GLY A 57 -9.41 -7.50 -6.24
N ASP A 58 -9.05 -6.30 -5.81
CA ASP A 58 -8.69 -5.98 -4.43
C ASP A 58 -9.93 -5.84 -3.53
N ALA A 59 -11.04 -5.31 -4.05
CA ALA A 59 -12.24 -5.02 -3.25
C ALA A 59 -13.49 -5.82 -3.69
N LEU A 60 -13.58 -6.20 -4.97
CA LEU A 60 -14.77 -6.88 -5.52
C LEU A 60 -14.56 -8.38 -5.78
N PHE A 61 -13.44 -8.95 -5.30
CA PHE A 61 -13.15 -10.39 -5.34
C PHE A 61 -13.23 -11.00 -6.76
N SER A 62 -12.86 -10.21 -7.78
CA SER A 62 -12.85 -10.66 -9.17
C SER A 62 -11.91 -11.86 -9.35
N LEU A 63 -12.42 -12.94 -9.94
CA LEU A 63 -11.63 -14.10 -10.35
C LEU A 63 -10.95 -13.92 -11.71
N ARG A 64 -11.11 -12.76 -12.35
CA ARG A 64 -10.52 -12.46 -13.67
C ARG A 64 -9.07 -11.97 -13.60
N CYS A 65 -8.62 -11.58 -12.41
CA CYS A 65 -7.26 -11.17 -12.12
C CYS A 65 -6.85 -11.71 -10.76
N ASP A 66 -5.55 -11.82 -10.52
CA ASP A 66 -4.98 -12.29 -9.26
C ASP A 66 -4.59 -11.13 -8.30
N CYS A 67 -4.94 -9.88 -8.62
CA CYS A 67 -4.56 -8.70 -7.84
C CYS A 67 -4.92 -8.80 -6.35
N GLY A 68 -6.15 -9.26 -6.03
CA GLY A 68 -6.57 -9.42 -4.63
C GLY A 68 -5.75 -10.45 -3.87
N PHE A 69 -5.45 -11.59 -4.51
CA PHE A 69 -4.58 -12.61 -3.92
C PHE A 69 -3.13 -12.11 -3.74
N GLN A 70 -2.61 -11.33 -4.70
CA GLN A 70 -1.29 -10.73 -4.60
C GLN A 70 -1.21 -9.70 -3.46
N LEU A 71 -2.27 -8.90 -3.27
CA LEU A 71 -2.37 -7.93 -2.18
C LEU A 71 -2.40 -8.65 -0.82
N GLU A 72 -3.25 -9.66 -0.67
CA GLU A 72 -3.36 -10.42 0.58
C GLU A 72 -2.06 -11.15 0.93
N ALA A 73 -1.42 -11.78 -0.06
CA ALA A 73 -0.13 -12.46 0.13
C ALA A 73 0.96 -11.47 0.56
N ALA A 74 1.01 -10.27 -0.05
CA ALA A 74 1.96 -9.24 0.33
C ALA A 74 1.73 -8.75 1.77
N LEU A 75 0.48 -8.48 2.16
CA LEU A 75 0.15 -8.05 3.52
C LEU A 75 0.49 -9.12 4.57
N THR A 76 0.25 -10.39 4.23
CA THR A 76 0.61 -11.52 5.10
C THR A 76 2.12 -11.62 5.27
N GLN A 77 2.89 -11.57 4.17
CA GLN A 77 4.35 -11.65 4.23
C GLN A 77 4.96 -10.46 4.99
N ILE A 78 4.39 -9.26 4.83
CA ILE A 78 4.77 -8.06 5.57
C ILE A 78 4.69 -8.29 7.08
N ALA A 79 3.58 -8.88 7.54
CA ALA A 79 3.37 -9.10 8.96
C ALA A 79 4.27 -10.19 9.55
N GLU A 80 4.73 -11.14 8.74
CA GLU A 80 5.62 -12.22 9.17
C GLU A 80 7.11 -11.81 9.25
N GLU A 81 7.57 -10.93 8.37
CA GLU A 81 9.01 -10.70 8.15
C GLU A 81 9.56 -9.40 8.78
N GLY A 82 8.75 -8.46 9.30
CA GLY A 82 9.23 -7.29 10.06
C GLY A 82 8.85 -5.93 9.47
N PRO A 83 9.72 -4.90 9.40
CA PRO A 83 9.34 -3.53 9.00
C PRO A 83 9.33 -3.29 7.47
N TRP A 84 8.20 -2.83 6.92
CA TRP A 84 7.93 -2.81 5.47
C TRP A 84 7.19 -1.54 5.00
N TYR A 85 7.27 -1.27 3.70
CA TYR A 85 6.59 -0.17 2.99
C TYR A 85 5.78 -0.69 1.80
N PHE A 86 4.44 -0.58 1.85
CA PHE A 86 3.56 -0.91 0.73
C PHE A 86 3.03 0.36 0.08
N ALA A 87 3.16 0.53 -1.24
CA ALA A 87 2.63 1.69 -1.96
C ALA A 87 1.53 1.28 -2.94
N LEU A 88 0.33 1.81 -2.72
CA LEU A 88 -0.78 1.81 -3.65
C LEU A 88 -0.69 3.04 -4.54
N SER A 89 -0.58 2.78 -5.85
CA SER A 89 -0.74 3.81 -6.88
C SER A 89 -2.07 3.60 -7.60
N PRO A 90 -2.80 4.67 -7.92
CA PRO A 90 -4.00 4.57 -8.72
C PRO A 90 -3.67 3.96 -10.08
N SER A 91 -4.64 3.25 -10.62
CA SER A 91 -4.56 2.50 -11.86
C SER A 91 -4.53 3.48 -13.01
N GLY A 92 -3.32 3.87 -13.43
CA GLY A 92 -3.08 4.71 -14.59
C GLY A 92 -3.36 4.01 -15.93
N ARG A 93 -4.57 3.46 -16.13
CA ARG A 93 -5.05 3.01 -17.43
C ARG A 93 -6.48 3.50 -17.68
N SER A 94 -6.57 4.72 -18.20
CA SER A 94 -7.58 5.09 -19.21
C SER A 94 -6.87 5.44 -20.50
#